data_AF-A0A2D9B6F7-F1
#
_entry.id   AF-A0A2D9B6F7-F1
#
_cell.length_a   1.000
_cell.length_b   1.000
_cell.length_c   1.000
_cell.angle_alpha   90.00
_cell.angle_beta   90.00
_cell.angle_gamma   90.00
#
_symmetry.space_group_name_H-M   'P 1'
#
loop_
_entity.id
_entity.type
_entity.pdbx_description
1 polymer ?
#
loop_
_entity_poly.entity_id
_entity_poly.type
_entity_poly.pdbx_seq_one_letter_code
_entity_poly.pdbx_strand_id
1 'polypeptide(L)'
;MIGVILFLIVAKNANSWLGIENQLIGYGIGFIFLIVLTILFYFRVKLRVSKNQDKKELVLKEVQEIPDLPENYTRVEYLKIKFYDKSNDELEFIVTDKNRIPEAKRAAKELLNERKNVT
;
A
#
# COMPACT_ATOMS: atom_id res chain seq x y z
N MET A 1 33.46 -5.06 3.07
CA MET A 1 34.49 -6.13 3.15
C MET A 1 33.90 -7.52 3.38
N ILE A 2 32.95 -7.70 4.30
CA ILE A 2 32.34 -9.03 4.60
C ILE A 2 31.72 -9.71 3.36
N GLY A 3 31.06 -8.96 2.48
CA GLY A 3 30.48 -9.52 1.24
C GLY A 3 31.51 -10.08 0.25
N VAL A 4 32.71 -9.52 0.20
CA VAL A 4 33.79 -9.99 -0.68
C VAL A 4 34.36 -11.32 -0.19
N ILE A 5 34.48 -11.47 1.14
CA ILE A 5 34.95 -12.71 1.77
C ILE A 5 33.96 -13.86 1.53
N LEU A 6 32.66 -13.59 1.71
CA LEU A 6 31.60 -14.57 1.42
C LEU A 6 31.59 -14.99 -0.05
N PHE A 7 31.79 -14.04 -0.98
CA PHE A 7 31.89 -14.34 -2.41
C PHE A 7 33.09 -15.25 -2.73
N LEU A 8 34.26 -15.01 -2.14
CA LEU A 8 35.45 -15.83 -2.34
C LEU A 8 35.28 -17.26 -1.79
N ILE A 9 34.60 -17.44 -0.65
CA ILE A 9 34.33 -18.76 -0.06
C ILE A 9 33.39 -19.57 -0.96
N VAL A 10 32.32 -18.94 -1.47
CA VAL A 10 31.37 -19.59 -2.38
C VAL A 10 32.03 -19.92 -3.72
N ALA A 11 32.84 -19.02 -4.27
CA ALA A 11 33.58 -19.25 -5.51
C ALA A 11 34.60 -20.40 -5.39
N LYS A 12 35.30 -20.50 -4.25
CA LYS A 12 36.28 -21.56 -4.00
C LYS A 12 35.62 -22.95 -3.90
N ASN A 13 34.45 -23.05 -3.28
CA ASN A 13 33.67 -24.30 -3.23
C ASN A 13 32.99 -24.64 -4.57
N ALA A 14 32.54 -23.64 -5.33
CA ALA A 14 31.96 -23.88 -6.65
C ALA A 14 33.00 -24.46 -7.64
N ASN A 15 34.25 -23.99 -7.57
CA ASN A 15 35.33 -24.49 -8.42
C ASN A 15 35.68 -25.96 -8.15
N SER A 16 35.61 -26.44 -6.89
CA SER A 16 35.87 -27.85 -6.58
C SER A 16 34.71 -28.76 -6.99
N TRP A 17 33.48 -28.26 -6.97
CA TRP A 17 32.28 -29.03 -7.32
C TRP A 17 32.04 -29.12 -8.83
N LEU A 18 32.47 -28.10 -9.59
CA LEU A 18 32.30 -28.04 -11.04
C LEU A 18 33.49 -28.57 -11.85
N GLY A 19 34.57 -29.00 -11.19
CA GLY A 19 35.75 -29.56 -11.88
C GLY A 19 36.42 -28.57 -12.84
N ILE A 20 36.31 -27.27 -12.59
CA ILE A 20 36.81 -26.24 -13.50
C ILE A 20 38.29 -25.99 -13.17
N GLU A 21 39.19 -26.63 -13.92
CA GLU A 21 40.64 -26.48 -13.76
C GLU A 21 41.12 -25.05 -14.06
N ASN A 22 40.40 -24.33 -14.93
CA ASN A 22 40.72 -22.97 -15.34
C ASN A 22 39.96 -21.92 -14.53
N GLN A 23 40.63 -21.35 -13.53
CA GLN A 23 40.06 -20.34 -12.62
C GLN A 23 39.44 -19.15 -13.37
N LEU A 24 40.00 -18.76 -14.52
CA LEU A 24 39.48 -17.67 -15.37
C LEU A 24 38.05 -17.93 -15.88
N ILE A 25 37.73 -19.18 -16.21
CA ILE A 25 36.40 -19.60 -16.66
C ILE A 25 35.42 -19.59 -15.48
N GLY A 26 35.87 -20.04 -14.30
CA GLY A 26 35.09 -19.98 -13.06
C GLY A 26 34.71 -18.54 -12.67
N TYR A 27 35.65 -17.59 -12.79
CA TYR A 27 35.38 -16.17 -12.57
C TYR A 27 34.39 -15.60 -13.60
N GLY A 28 34.53 -15.98 -14.87
CA GLY A 28 33.61 -15.56 -15.94
C GLY A 28 32.17 -15.99 -15.67
N ILE A 29 31.96 -17.25 -15.29
CA ILE A 29 30.63 -17.79 -14.94
C ILE A 29 30.07 -17.09 -13.71
N GLY A 30 30.89 -16.90 -12.67
CA GLY A 30 30.49 -16.21 -11.44
C GLY A 30 30.05 -14.77 -11.71
N PHE A 31 30.75 -14.05 -12.59
CA PHE A 31 30.42 -12.67 -12.97
C PHE A 31 29.10 -12.58 -13.74
N ILE A 32 28.87 -13.49 -14.70
CA ILE A 32 27.60 -13.57 -15.45
C ILE A 32 26.44 -13.84 -14.48
N PHE A 33 26.62 -14.76 -13.53
CA PHE A 33 25.60 -15.08 -12.54
C PHE A 33 25.24 -13.86 -11.67
N LEU A 34 26.24 -13.06 -11.28
CA LEU A 34 26.06 -11.84 -10.50
C LEU A 34 25.30 -10.76 -11.29
N ILE A 35 25.59 -10.61 -12.59
CA ILE A 35 24.86 -9.69 -13.48
C ILE A 35 23.39 -10.10 -13.57
N VAL A 36 23.11 -11.37 -13.82
CA VAL A 36 21.73 -11.88 -13.94
C VAL A 36 20.96 -11.67 -12.63
N LEU A 37 21.57 -11.96 -11.48
CA LEU A 37 20.99 -11.68 -10.16
C LEU A 37 20.65 -10.20 -9.96
N THR A 38 21.57 -9.31 -10.36
CA THR A 38 21.37 -7.86 -10.24
C THR A 38 20.22 -7.38 -11.11
N ILE A 39 20.10 -7.88 -12.34
CA ILE A 39 19.00 -7.58 -13.26
C ILE A 39 17.67 -8.09 -12.68
N LEU A 40 17.62 -9.34 -12.22
CA LEU A 40 16.42 -9.92 -11.60
C LEU A 40 15.98 -9.14 -10.36
N PHE A 41 16.93 -8.69 -9.54
CA PHE A 41 16.65 -7.86 -8.38
C PHE A 41 16.11 -6.48 -8.77
N TYR A 42 16.72 -5.84 -9.78
CA TYR A 42 16.26 -4.57 -10.33
C TYR A 42 14.81 -4.67 -10.83
N PHE A 43 14.47 -5.70 -11.59
CA PHE A 43 13.10 -5.93 -12.05
C PHE A 43 12.14 -6.20 -10.88
N ARG A 44 12.52 -7.01 -9.88
CA ARG A 44 11.72 -7.24 -8.68
C ARG A 44 11.42 -5.94 -7.92
N VAL A 45 12.41 -5.04 -7.78
CA VAL A 45 12.24 -3.74 -7.12
C VAL A 45 11.37 -2.81 -7.95
N LYS A 46 11.62 -2.68 -9.26
CA LYS A 46 10.86 -1.81 -10.17
C LYS A 46 9.38 -2.21 -10.23
N LEU A 47 9.08 -3.51 -10.28
CA LEU A 47 7.72 -4.04 -10.22
C LEU A 47 7.03 -3.74 -8.88
N ARG A 48 7.78 -3.76 -7.76
CA ARG A 48 7.25 -3.39 -6.44
C ARG A 48 6.96 -1.89 -6.32
N VAL A 49 7.77 -1.03 -6.94
CA VAL A 49 7.59 0.43 -6.93
C VAL A 49 6.41 0.83 -7.81
N SER A 50 6.30 0.29 -9.03
CA SER A 50 5.18 0.58 -9.96
C SER A 50 3.82 0.21 -9.36
N LYS A 51 3.69 -0.98 -8.76
CA LYS A 51 2.43 -1.41 -8.12
C LYS A 51 2.02 -0.54 -6.93
N ASN A 52 2.98 0.11 -6.27
CA ASN A 52 2.73 1.02 -5.16
C ASN A 52 2.44 2.47 -5.59
N GLN A 53 2.87 2.88 -6.78
CA GLN A 53 2.56 4.19 -7.35
C GLN A 53 1.11 4.26 -7.81
N ASP A 54 0.63 3.24 -8.54
CA ASP A 54 -0.76 3.17 -9.01
C ASP A 54 -1.77 3.22 -7.85
N LYS A 55 -1.46 2.53 -6.73
CA LYS A 55 -2.30 2.57 -5.52
C LYS A 55 -2.29 3.93 -4.84
N LYS A 56 -1.16 4.64 -4.82
CA LYS A 56 -1.08 5.97 -4.20
C LYS A 56 -1.79 7.04 -5.02
N GLU A 57 -1.74 6.93 -6.35
CA GLU A 57 -2.43 7.86 -7.25
C GLU A 57 -3.95 7.69 -7.21
N LEU A 58 -4.44 6.44 -7.09
CA LEU A 58 -5.87 6.14 -6.89
C LEU A 58 -6.41 6.70 -5.56
N VAL A 59 -5.65 6.55 -4.47
CA VAL A 59 -6.05 7.09 -3.15
C VAL A 59 -6.03 8.63 -3.13
N LEU A 60 -5.14 9.28 -3.90
CA LEU A 60 -5.09 10.74 -3.95
C LEU A 60 -6.25 11.33 -4.78
N LYS A 61 -6.68 10.64 -5.85
CA LYS A 61 -7.86 11.04 -6.64
C LYS A 61 -9.18 10.89 -5.89
N GLU A 62 -9.36 9.82 -5.10
CA GLU A 62 -10.58 9.63 -4.30
C GLU A 62 -10.72 10.62 -3.14
N VAL A 63 -9.63 11.23 -2.67
CA VAL A 63 -9.64 12.17 -1.53
C VAL A 63 -9.92 13.63 -1.98
N GLN A 64 -9.79 13.97 -3.26
CA GLN A 64 -9.84 15.37 -3.72
C GLN A 64 -11.17 15.86 -4.32
N GLU A 65 -12.12 14.99 -4.66
CA GLU A 65 -13.47 15.46 -5.02
C GLU A 65 -14.39 15.41 -3.81
N ILE A 66 -14.37 16.46 -3.01
CA ILE A 66 -15.52 16.79 -2.16
C ILE A 66 -16.54 17.40 -3.12
N PRO A 67 -17.65 16.71 -3.47
CA PRO A 67 -18.66 17.30 -4.33
C PRO A 67 -19.17 18.59 -3.68
N ASP A 68 -19.30 19.65 -4.48
CA ASP A 68 -19.90 20.90 -4.03
C ASP A 68 -21.26 20.60 -3.38
N LEU A 69 -21.48 21.18 -2.20
CA LEU A 69 -22.74 20.98 -1.50
C LEU A 69 -23.88 21.54 -2.35
N PRO A 70 -25.01 20.84 -2.50
CA PRO A 70 -26.21 21.43 -3.08
C PRO A 70 -26.61 22.67 -2.26
N GLU A 71 -26.91 23.78 -2.96
CA GLU A 71 -27.07 25.14 -2.41
C GLU A 71 -28.07 25.27 -1.23
N ASN A 72 -28.92 24.26 -1.03
CA ASN A 72 -30.02 24.28 -0.05
C ASN A 72 -29.78 23.45 1.22
N TYR A 73 -28.63 22.77 1.35
CA TYR A 73 -28.39 21.90 2.51
C TYR A 73 -27.17 22.33 3.31
N THR A 74 -27.29 22.27 4.63
CA THR A 74 -26.12 22.31 5.49
C THR A 74 -25.28 21.04 5.27
N ARG A 75 -23.97 21.12 5.51
CA ARG A 75 -23.05 19.97 5.37
C ARG A 75 -23.49 18.76 6.19
N VAL A 76 -24.12 19.01 7.34
CA VAL A 76 -24.63 17.97 8.25
C VAL A 76 -25.85 17.29 7.64
N GLU A 77 -26.82 18.03 7.11
CA GLU A 77 -28.01 17.47 6.47
C GLU A 77 -27.67 16.66 5.23
N TYR A 78 -26.76 17.15 4.39
CA TYR A 78 -26.29 16.40 3.23
C TYR A 78 -25.64 15.07 3.63
N LEU A 79 -24.77 15.09 4.65
CA LEU A 79 -24.13 13.89 5.16
C LEU A 79 -25.13 12.94 5.82
N LYS A 80 -26.14 13.48 6.50
CA LYS A 80 -27.22 12.70 7.11
C LYS A 80 -28.05 11.95 6.05
N ILE A 81 -28.37 12.59 4.93
CA ILE A 81 -29.01 11.94 3.78
C ILE A 81 -28.09 10.84 3.22
N LYS A 82 -26.79 11.14 3.05
CA LYS A 82 -25.80 10.15 2.57
C LYS A 82 -25.62 8.95 3.52
N PHE A 83 -25.88 9.14 4.81
CA PHE A 83 -25.77 8.09 5.82
C PHE A 83 -27.11 7.37 6.08
N TYR A 84 -28.20 7.76 5.41
CA TYR A 84 -29.53 7.24 5.65
C TYR A 84 -29.63 5.71 5.47
N ASP A 85 -28.90 5.15 4.50
CA ASP A 85 -28.90 3.70 4.22
C ASP A 85 -27.90 2.90 5.07
N LYS A 86 -27.08 3.56 5.91
CA LYS A 86 -26.08 2.87 6.74
C LYS A 86 -26.72 2.16 7.93
N SER A 87 -26.15 1.05 8.34
CA SER A 87 -26.54 0.34 9.57
C SER A 87 -26.16 1.12 10.84
N ASN A 88 -26.78 0.80 11.98
CA ASN A 88 -26.45 1.47 13.25
C ASN A 88 -24.98 1.28 13.65
N ASP A 89 -24.43 0.08 13.44
CA ASP A 89 -23.02 -0.23 13.73
C ASP A 89 -22.06 0.62 12.88
N GLU A 90 -22.39 0.85 11.61
CA GLU A 90 -21.62 1.74 10.74
C GLU A 90 -21.69 3.20 11.18
N LEU A 91 -22.86 3.66 11.67
CA LEU A 91 -23.00 5.00 12.20
C LEU A 91 -22.18 5.17 13.49
N GLU A 92 -22.18 4.18 14.37
CA GLU A 92 -21.34 4.18 15.59
C GLU A 92 -19.85 4.17 15.24
N PHE A 93 -19.45 3.43 14.21
CA PHE A 93 -18.09 3.48 13.69
C PHE A 93 -17.72 4.89 13.20
N ILE A 94 -18.60 5.56 12.46
CA ILE A 94 -18.36 6.94 11.97
C ILE A 94 -18.24 7.94 13.12
N VAL A 95 -19.03 7.78 14.19
CA VAL A 95 -18.97 8.64 15.38
C VAL A 95 -17.65 8.46 16.14
N THR A 96 -17.17 7.23 16.26
CA THR A 96 -15.96 6.89 17.04
C THR A 96 -14.65 7.09 16.27
N ASP A 97 -14.68 7.14 14.93
CA ASP A 97 -13.52 7.31 14.08
C ASP A 97 -12.83 8.68 14.31
N LYS A 98 -11.61 8.65 14.87
CA LYS A 98 -10.82 9.85 15.19
C LYS A 98 -10.47 10.70 13.96
N ASN A 99 -10.39 10.11 12.77
CA ASN A 99 -9.94 10.78 11.55
C ASN A 99 -11.08 11.41 10.74
N ARG A 100 -12.35 11.24 11.16
CA ARG A 100 -13.51 11.82 10.46
C ARG A 100 -13.70 13.29 10.79
N ILE A 101 -14.19 14.02 9.78
CA ILE A 101 -14.59 15.41 9.91
C ILE A 101 -15.68 15.58 11.00
N PRO A 102 -15.66 16.66 11.80
CA PRO A 102 -16.63 16.89 12.87
C PRO A 102 -18.10 16.83 12.40
N GLU A 103 -18.38 17.30 11.18
CA GLU A 103 -19.72 17.34 10.59
C GLU A 103 -20.27 15.94 10.30
N ALA A 104 -19.41 15.01 9.87
CA ALA A 104 -19.79 13.62 9.66
C ALA A 104 -20.14 12.92 10.99
N LYS A 105 -19.39 13.23 12.06
CA LYS A 105 -19.70 12.72 13.41
C LYS A 105 -21.02 13.25 13.92
N ARG A 106 -21.30 14.55 13.72
CA ARG A 106 -22.57 15.17 14.09
C ARG A 106 -23.73 14.54 13.32
N ALA A 107 -23.62 14.43 12.00
CA ALA A 107 -24.64 13.81 11.16
C ALA A 107 -24.97 12.37 11.56
N ALA A 108 -23.93 11.54 11.80
CA ALA A 108 -24.12 10.15 12.24
C ALA A 108 -24.75 10.05 13.64
N LYS A 109 -24.37 10.93 14.57
CA LYS A 109 -24.95 10.99 15.91
C LYS A 109 -26.42 11.42 15.89
N GLU A 110 -26.76 12.42 15.09
CA GLU A 110 -28.16 12.87 14.92
C GLU A 110 -29.02 11.77 14.32
N LEU A 111 -28.55 11.08 13.28
CA LEU A 111 -29.28 9.98 12.66
C LEU A 111 -29.47 8.78 13.61
N LEU A 112 -28.48 8.45 14.43
CA LEU A 112 -28.60 7.42 15.47
C LEU A 112 -29.67 7.79 16.51
N ASN A 113 -29.70 9.04 16.94
CA ASN A 113 -30.70 9.51 17.90
C ASN A 113 -32.11 9.50 17.31
N GLU A 114 -32.27 9.88 16.04
CA GLU A 114 -33.56 9.84 15.35
C GLU A 114 -34.09 8.41 15.24
N ARG A 115 -33.25 7.45 14.86
CA ARG A 115 -33.65 6.05 14.78
C ARG A 115 -34.06 5.49 16.14
N LYS A 116 -33.34 5.85 17.20
CA LYS A 116 -33.69 5.47 18.58
C LYS A 116 -35.02 6.06 19.06
N ASN A 117 -35.39 7.25 18.57
CA ASN A 117 -36.65 7.91 18.93
C ASN A 117 -37.85 7.44 18.07
N VAL A 118 -37.62 6.73 16.97
CA VAL A 118 -38.66 6.17 16.10
C VAL A 118 -39.06 4.74 16.53
N THR A 119 -38.29 4.11 17.42
CA THR A 119 -38.57 2.78 17.98
C THR A 119 -39.31 2.91 19.32
#